data_AF-A0A7V2WGP4-F1
#
_entry.id   AF-A0A7V2WGP4-F1
#
_cell.length_a   1.000
_cell.length_b   1.000
_cell.length_c   1.000
_cell.angle_alpha   90.00
_cell.angle_beta   90.00
_cell.angle_gamma   90.00
#
_symmetry.space_group_name_H-M   'P 1'
#
loop_
_entity.id
_entity.type
_entity.pdbx_description
1 polymer ?
#
loop_
_entity_poly.entity_id
_entity_poly.type
_entity_poly.pdbx_seq_one_letter_code
_entity_poly.pdbx_strand_id
1 'polypeptide(L)' 'MNIIPPWLAGKIIYPLHEKLMHRPTFSYLKELNQSQYLSREEIEALQFKKLKNLLSLAQKHCPWHAQHILSAGIDP' A
#
# COMPACT_ATOMS: atom_id res chain seq x y z
N MET A 1 19.08 -27.10 18.69
CA MET A 1 19.00 -25.90 19.55
C MET A 1 18.54 -24.75 18.66
N ASN A 2 17.30 -24.27 18.78
CA ASN A 2 16.87 -23.10 18.01
C ASN A 2 17.65 -21.89 18.54
N ILE A 3 18.61 -21.41 17.75
CA ILE A 3 19.59 -20.38 18.13
C ILE A 3 18.90 -19.03 18.41
N ILE A 4 17.63 -18.87 17.98
CA ILE A 4 16.84 -17.65 18.17
C ILE A 4 15.41 -18.02 18.59
N PRO A 5 14.89 -17.46 19.70
CA PRO A 5 13.50 -17.63 20.09
C PRO A 5 12.52 -17.07 19.02
N PRO A 6 11.38 -17.74 18.73
CA PRO A 6 10.44 -17.28 17.70
C PRO A 6 9.92 -15.85 17.90
N TRP A 7 9.75 -15.42 19.15
CA TRP A 7 9.33 -14.05 19.48
C TRP A 7 10.40 -13.01 19.11
N LEU A 8 11.69 -13.34 19.26
CA LEU A 8 12.81 -12.47 18.93
C LEU A 8 12.96 -12.37 17.40
N ALA A 9 12.84 -13.49 16.70
CA ALA A 9 12.84 -13.53 15.25
C ALA A 9 11.69 -12.70 14.66
N GLY A 10 10.45 -12.96 15.10
CA GLY A 10 9.25 -12.37 14.51
C GLY A 10 8.94 -10.93 14.95
N LYS A 11 9.23 -10.56 16.20
CA LYS A 11 8.86 -9.23 16.73
C LYS A 11 9.99 -8.21 16.73
N ILE A 12 11.25 -8.64 16.56
CA ILE A 12 12.40 -7.75 16.67
C ILE A 12 13.27 -7.82 15.41
N ILE A 13 13.84 -8.99 15.10
CA ILE A 13 14.80 -9.11 13.99
C ILE A 13 14.13 -8.79 12.65
N TYR A 14 12.97 -9.39 12.38
CA TYR A 14 12.29 -9.23 11.10
C TYR A 14 11.76 -7.79 10.86
N PRO A 15 11.09 -7.12 11.83
CA PRO A 15 10.74 -5.69 11.70
C PRO A 15 11.92 -4.76 11.46
N LEU A 16 13.05 -5.00 12.14
CA LEU A 16 14.25 -4.18 11.96
C LEU A 16 14.87 -4.37 10.58
N HIS A 17 14.95 -5.62 10.11
CA HIS A 17 15.43 -5.93 8.77
C HIS A 17 14.58 -5.27 7.68
N GLU A 18 13.24 -5.40 7.78
CA GLU A 18 12.33 -4.77 6.81
C GLU A 18 12.47 -3.25 6.78
N LYS A 19 12.64 -2.61 7.94
CA LYS A 19 12.90 -1.17 8.04
C LYS A 19 14.23 -0.77 7.39
N LEU A 20 15.29 -1.55 7.61
CA LEU A 20 16.60 -1.32 6.98
C LEU A 20 16.53 -1.43 5.44
N MET A 21 15.71 -2.36 4.95
CA MET A 21 15.47 -2.58 3.52
C MET A 21 14.45 -1.60 2.92
N HIS A 22 13.94 -0.63 3.68
CA HIS A 22 12.90 0.32 3.26
C HIS A 22 11.62 -0.38 2.74
N ARG A 23 11.31 -1.56 3.29
CA ARG A 23 10.15 -2.36 2.90
C ARG A 23 8.97 -2.04 3.82
N PRO A 24 7.82 -1.58 3.29
CA PRO A 24 6.64 -1.26 4.09
C PRO A 24 5.81 -2.50 4.50
N THR A 25 6.44 -3.67 4.64
CA THR A 25 5.77 -4.98 4.73
C THR A 25 4.74 -5.07 5.85
N PHE A 26 5.08 -4.63 7.06
CA PHE A 26 4.14 -4.69 8.19
C PHE A 26 2.98 -3.70 8.08
N SER A 27 3.18 -2.57 7.40
CA SER A 27 2.09 -1.63 7.11
C SER A 27 1.11 -2.26 6.13
N TYR A 28 1.62 -2.82 5.03
CA TYR A 28 0.79 -3.55 4.06
C TYR A 28 0.08 -4.74 4.70
N LEU A 29 0.77 -5.53 5.53
CA LEU A 29 0.16 -6.66 6.24
C LEU A 29 -0.99 -6.21 7.15
N LYS A 30 -0.81 -5.09 7.86
CA LYS A 30 -1.87 -4.52 8.70
C LYS A 30 -3.06 -4.07 7.85
N GLU A 31 -2.81 -3.36 6.75
CA GLU A 31 -3.87 -2.93 5.82
C GLU A 31 -4.62 -4.13 5.23
N LEU A 32 -3.92 -5.18 4.80
CA LEU A 32 -4.54 -6.38 4.23
C LEU A 32 -5.42 -7.11 5.25
N ASN A 33 -4.91 -7.33 6.46
CA ASN A 33 -5.67 -7.97 7.54
C ASN A 33 -6.92 -7.18 7.94
N GLN A 34 -6.89 -5.85 7.80
CA GLN A 34 -8.08 -5.01 8.01
C GLN A 34 -9.03 -5.11 6.81
N SER A 35 -8.50 -4.98 5.60
CA SER A 35 -9.31 -4.91 4.38
C SER A 35 -10.02 -6.21 4.02
N GLN A 36 -9.50 -7.37 4.44
CA GLN A 36 -10.05 -8.68 4.08
C GLN A 36 -11.45 -8.95 4.66
N TYR A 37 -11.88 -8.16 5.65
CA TYR A 37 -13.19 -8.30 6.30
C TYR A 37 -14.13 -7.13 6.00
N LEU A 38 -13.75 -6.23 5.09
CA LEU A 38 -14.58 -5.09 4.72
C LEU A 38 -15.83 -5.56 3.97
N SER A 39 -16.93 -4.84 4.19
CA SER A 39 -18.13 -4.96 3.35
C SER A 39 -17.82 -4.54 1.92
N ARG A 40 -18.74 -4.83 1.01
CA ARG A 40 -18.61 -4.41 -0.38
C ARG A 40 -18.48 -2.88 -0.48
N GLU A 41 -19.32 -2.14 0.22
CA GLU A 41 -19.36 -0.68 0.21
C GLU A 41 -18.04 -0.09 0.73
N GLU A 42 -17.48 -0.70 1.78
CA GLU A 42 -16.19 -0.30 2.34
C GLU A 42 -15.01 -0.60 1.39
N ILE A 43 -15.05 -1.73 0.68
CA ILE A 43 -14.06 -2.05 -0.36
C ILE A 43 -14.14 -1.05 -1.52
N GLU A 44 -15.34 -0.72 -1.99
CA GLU A 44 -15.54 0.26 -3.07
C GLU A 44 -15.00 1.64 -2.65
N ALA A 45 -15.24 2.06 -1.41
CA ALA A 45 -14.67 3.30 -0.86
C ALA A 45 -13.12 3.25 -0.80
N LEU A 46 -12.54 2.12 -0.38
CA LEU A 46 -11.09 1.92 -0.34
C LEU A 46 -10.47 1.96 -1.74
N GLN A 47 -11.09 1.28 -2.71
CA GLN A 47 -10.67 1.27 -4.11
C GLN A 47 -10.72 2.67 -4.71
N PHE A 48 -11.81 3.41 -4.49
CA PHE A 48 -11.96 4.77 -4.97
C PHE A 48 -10.86 5.69 -4.43
N LYS A 49 -10.57 5.61 -3.12
CA LYS A 49 -9.47 6.36 -2.50
C LYS A 49 -8.11 6.01 -3.12
N LYS A 50 -7.82 4.72 -3.32
CA LYS A 50 -6.54 4.27 -3.92
C LYS A 50 -6.43 4.69 -5.38
N LEU A 51 -7.53 4.63 -6.14
CA LEU A 51 -7.59 5.06 -7.53
C LEU A 51 -7.33 6.56 -7.68
N LYS A 52 -7.98 7.40 -6.86
CA LYS A 52 -7.73 8.85 -6.83
C LYS A 52 -6.24 9.15 -6.61
N ASN A 53 -5.64 8.55 -5.58
CA ASN A 53 -4.22 8.73 -5.31
C ASN A 53 -3.31 8.28 -6.47
N LEU A 54 -3.64 7.15 -7.10
CA LEU A 54 -2.88 6.64 -8.25
C LEU A 54 -2.96 7.63 -9.43
N LEU A 55 -4.15 8.14 -9.74
CA LEU A 55 -4.35 9.10 -10.83
C LEU A 55 -3.61 10.41 -10.54
N SER A 56 -3.66 10.93 -9.31
CA SER A 56 -2.89 12.12 -8.91
C SER A 56 -1.38 11.91 -9.05
N LEU A 57 -0.88 10.73 -8.63
CA LEU A 57 0.54 10.38 -8.79
C LEU A 57 0.94 10.25 -10.27
N ALA A 58 0.11 9.59 -11.07
CA ALA A 58 0.35 9.40 -12.50
C ALA A 58 0.35 10.74 -13.24
N GLN A 59 -0.60 11.63 -12.94
CA GLN A 59 -0.66 12.98 -13.51
C GLN A 59 0.57 13.81 -13.11
N LYS A 60 1.04 13.70 -11.85
CA LYS A 60 2.19 14.46 -11.35
C LYS A 60 3.54 13.98 -11.91
N HIS A 61 3.71 12.68 -12.12
CA HIS A 61 5.02 12.08 -12.37
C HIS A 61 5.18 11.40 -13.73
N CYS A 62 4.11 11.20 -14.50
CA CYS A 62 4.18 10.57 -15.83
C CYS A 62 3.49 11.45 -16.89
N PRO A 63 4.25 12.16 -17.75
CA PRO A 63 3.70 13.06 -18.76
C PRO A 63 2.70 12.38 -19.70
N TRP A 64 2.98 11.14 -20.10
CA TRP A 64 2.09 10.37 -20.98
C TRP A 64 0.73 10.12 -20.32
N HIS A 65 0.71 9.68 -19.06
CA HIS A 65 -0.55 9.49 -18.32
C HIS A 65 -1.26 10.82 -18.02
N ALA A 66 -0.51 11.87 -17.68
CA ALA A 66 -1.08 13.19 -17.40
C ALA A 66 -1.88 13.73 -18.59
N GLN A 67 -1.32 13.64 -19.81
CA GLN A 67 -2.00 14.05 -21.03
C GLN A 67 -3.30 13.27 -21.25
N HIS A 68 -3.27 11.96 -21.06
CA HIS A 68 -4.45 11.11 -21.25
C HIS A 68 -5.55 11.41 -20.22
N ILE A 69 -5.18 11.54 -18.94
CA ILE A 69 -6.11 11.88 -17.85
C ILE A 69 -6.81 13.23 -18.13
N LEU A 70 -6.03 14.25 -18.50
CA LEU A 70 -6.57 15.59 -18.82
C LEU A 70 -7.45 15.56 -20.08
N SER A 71 -7.04 14.82 -21.13
CA SER A 71 -7.82 14.70 -22.36
C SER A 71 -9.16 13.98 -22.16
N ALA A 72 -9.23 13.08 -21.18
CA ALA A 72 -10.47 12.41 -20.78
C ALA A 72 -11.38 13.29 -19.89
N GLY A 73 -10.95 14.51 -19.55
CA GLY A 73 -11.70 15.41 -18.65
C GLY A 73 -11.74 14.94 -17.20
N ILE A 74 -10.77 14.11 -16.78
CA ILE A 74 -10.70 13.57 -15.42
C ILE A 74 -9.88 14.51 -14.55
N ASP A 75 -10.48 14.99 -13.46
CA ASP A 75 -9.79 15.70 -12.37
C ASP A 75 -9.68 14.78 -11.14
N PRO A 76 -8.48 14.26 -10.84
CA PRO A 76 -8.26 13.25 -9.80
C PRO A 76 -8.73 13.61 -8.39
#